data_AF-A0AAD9B4G2-F1
#
_entry.id   AF-A0AAD9B4G2-F1
#
_cell.length_a   1.000
_cell.length_b   1.000
_cell.length_c   1.000
_cell.angle_alpha   90.00
_cell.angle_beta   90.00
_cell.angle_gamma   90.00
#
_symmetry.space_group_name_H-M   'P 1'
#
loop_
_entity.id
_entity.type
_entity.pdbx_description
1 polymer ?
#
loop_
_entity_poly.entity_id
_entity_poly.type
_entity_poly.pdbx_seq_one_letter_code
_entity_poly.pdbx_strand_id
1 'polypeptide(L)'
;MDIIPQDLDISPAITQIPASLHLPSGTPVEPLLTKTTHPEPEPGRSRPLTLEYPSVLPTPPKNLATRHEHLGNKKENWSLTPSREILVIGDSNVARLPPINDTRVQVDSYPGANLIQAAHLIKHKTPTSTDTKTVLLCFGLNDRNKDNTSILNDNLNQLLSSARDTFPNATFHIPSINFSVRLPLRVVRNITNLNKIIEQIPGHVTKLGGSDFTTGDDLIHWTPNTARKMWDHWRSSLGLGGLRHKNI
;
A
#
# COMPACT_ATOMS: atom_id res chain seq x y z
N MET A 1 -27.17 45.21 26.86
CA MET A 1 -26.02 45.20 27.78
C MET A 1 -25.22 43.97 27.43
N ASP A 2 -24.32 44.16 26.48
CA ASP A 2 -23.45 43.13 25.91
C ASP A 2 -22.22 42.96 26.79
N ILE A 3 -21.84 41.71 27.06
CA ILE A 3 -20.52 41.37 27.63
C ILE A 3 -19.91 40.33 26.71
N ILE A 4 -18.94 40.78 25.93
CA ILE A 4 -18.03 39.97 25.10
C ILE A 4 -16.88 39.49 26.00
N PRO A 5 -16.53 38.19 26.04
CA PRO A 5 -15.23 37.75 26.55
C PRO A 5 -14.19 37.78 25.44
N GLN A 6 -13.06 38.40 25.77
CA GLN A 6 -11.91 38.67 24.92
C GLN A 6 -11.10 37.44 24.53
N ASP A 7 -10.42 37.59 23.39
CA ASP A 7 -9.46 36.69 22.76
C ASP A 7 -8.33 36.21 23.70
N LEU A 8 -8.05 34.91 23.65
CA LEU A 8 -6.79 34.33 24.14
C LEU A 8 -5.93 33.92 22.93
N ASP A 9 -5.00 34.81 22.61
CA ASP A 9 -3.88 34.61 21.71
C ASP A 9 -2.89 33.61 22.33
N ILE A 10 -2.65 32.48 21.64
CA ILE A 10 -1.63 31.50 22.01
C ILE A 10 -0.80 31.19 20.77
N SER A 11 0.20 32.03 20.52
CA SER A 11 1.30 31.73 19.60
C SER A 11 2.30 30.76 20.25
N PRO A 12 2.78 29.70 19.56
CA PRO A 12 3.80 28.82 20.09
C PRO A 12 5.22 29.40 19.92
N ALA A 13 6.00 29.31 21.00
CA ALA A 13 7.41 29.71 21.06
C ALA A 13 8.29 28.86 20.13
N ILE A 14 9.03 29.54 19.25
CA ILE A 14 10.12 28.96 18.45
C ILE A 14 11.34 28.85 19.36
N THR A 15 11.73 27.62 19.70
CA THR A 15 12.99 27.34 20.40
C THR A 15 14.12 27.25 19.36
N GLN A 16 15.07 28.17 19.46
CA GLN A 16 16.30 28.20 18.66
C GLN A 16 17.22 27.04 19.05
N ILE A 17 17.79 26.37 18.03
CA ILE A 17 18.83 25.34 18.17
C ILE A 17 20.19 26.05 18.19
N PRO A 18 21.08 25.83 19.18
CA PRO A 18 22.45 26.32 19.07
C PRO A 18 23.29 25.41 18.18
N ALA A 19 23.98 26.02 17.22
CA ALA A 19 25.06 25.44 16.47
C ALA A 19 26.35 25.40 17.30
N SER A 20 27.04 24.26 17.33
CA SER A 20 28.51 24.10 17.30
C SER A 20 28.95 22.85 18.06
N LEU A 21 29.51 21.87 17.34
CA LEU A 21 30.51 20.97 17.90
C LEU A 21 31.71 20.95 16.95
N HIS A 22 32.80 21.54 17.44
CA HIS A 22 34.15 21.49 16.91
C HIS A 22 34.64 20.04 16.83
N LEU A 23 35.17 19.64 15.68
CA LEU A 23 36.06 18.48 15.54
C LEU A 23 37.51 18.98 15.63
N PRO A 24 38.38 18.38 16.45
CA PRO A 24 39.79 18.72 16.46
C PRO A 24 40.53 18.06 15.31
N SER A 25 41.37 18.87 14.66
CA SER A 25 42.35 18.51 13.65
C SER A 25 43.57 17.85 14.30
N GLY A 26 44.11 16.79 13.68
CA GLY A 26 45.33 16.12 14.13
C GLY A 26 45.96 15.23 13.06
N THR A 27 46.71 15.88 12.17
CA THR A 27 47.97 15.49 11.46
C THR A 27 48.21 14.08 10.86
N PRO A 28 49.07 14.01 9.81
CA PRO A 28 49.04 12.99 8.76
C PRO A 28 50.03 11.84 9.00
N VAL A 29 49.76 10.68 8.39
CA VAL A 29 50.72 9.59 8.23
C VAL A 29 50.83 9.23 6.74
N GLU A 30 52.05 9.30 6.24
CA GLU A 30 52.47 8.97 4.87
C GLU A 30 52.23 7.50 4.48
N PRO A 31 52.11 7.18 3.18
CA PRO A 31 52.05 5.82 2.69
C PRO A 31 53.45 5.25 2.45
N LEU A 32 53.81 4.17 3.16
CA LEU A 32 55.02 3.41 2.90
C LEU A 32 54.79 2.41 1.75
N LEU A 33 55.55 2.61 0.68
CA LEU A 33 55.69 1.76 -0.48
C LEU A 33 56.61 0.57 -0.15
N THR A 34 56.15 -0.69 -0.25
CA THR A 34 57.05 -1.86 -0.28
C THR A 34 56.60 -2.92 -1.28
N LYS A 35 57.26 -2.88 -2.43
CA LYS A 35 57.97 -3.95 -3.14
C LYS A 35 57.54 -5.42 -2.91
N THR A 36 57.18 -6.01 -4.05
CA THR A 36 57.32 -7.39 -4.55
C THR A 36 58.30 -8.31 -3.81
N THR A 37 57.84 -9.53 -3.49
CA THR A 37 58.64 -10.76 -3.54
C THR A 37 57.74 -11.98 -3.82
N HIS A 38 58.04 -12.67 -4.92
CA HIS A 38 57.62 -14.05 -5.20
C HIS A 38 58.28 -15.04 -4.24
N PRO A 39 57.66 -16.21 -4.03
CA PRO A 39 58.40 -17.45 -4.16
C PRO A 39 57.79 -18.44 -5.17
N GLU A 40 58.69 -19.27 -5.66
CA GLU A 40 58.68 -20.32 -6.69
C GLU A 40 57.76 -21.54 -6.37
N PRO A 41 57.41 -22.42 -7.34
CA PRO A 41 56.29 -23.35 -7.23
C PRO A 41 56.69 -24.72 -6.68
N GLU A 42 55.88 -25.26 -5.76
CA GLU A 42 55.91 -26.67 -5.34
C GLU A 42 55.07 -27.54 -6.29
N PRO A 43 55.58 -28.73 -6.71
CA PRO A 43 54.90 -29.59 -7.67
C PRO A 43 53.93 -30.57 -6.99
N GLY A 44 52.79 -30.81 -7.63
CA GLY A 44 52.04 -32.05 -7.46
C GLY A 44 51.11 -32.12 -6.25
N ARG A 45 49.90 -31.57 -6.40
CA ARG A 45 48.74 -32.09 -5.67
C ARG A 45 47.49 -32.00 -6.53
N SER A 46 47.06 -33.17 -7.01
CA SER A 46 45.84 -33.36 -7.80
C SER A 46 44.62 -32.81 -7.04
N ARG A 47 43.94 -31.81 -7.62
CA ARG A 47 42.63 -31.35 -7.14
C ARG A 47 41.57 -32.40 -7.53
N PRO A 48 40.67 -32.81 -6.62
CA PRO A 48 39.46 -33.51 -7.03
C PRO A 48 38.57 -32.55 -7.82
N LEU A 49 37.99 -33.02 -8.93
CA LEU A 49 36.95 -32.31 -9.66
C LEU A 49 35.72 -32.21 -8.75
N THR A 50 35.52 -31.06 -8.10
CA THR A 50 34.25 -30.76 -7.43
C THR A 50 33.23 -30.45 -8.52
N LEU A 51 32.26 -31.35 -8.70
CA LEU A 51 31.10 -31.10 -9.55
C LEU A 51 30.27 -29.99 -8.88
N GLU A 52 30.41 -28.75 -9.33
CA GLU A 52 29.55 -27.66 -8.88
C GLU A 52 28.14 -27.87 -9.45
N TYR A 53 27.24 -28.41 -8.63
CA TYR A 53 25.82 -28.27 -8.89
C TYR A 53 25.41 -26.82 -8.57
N PRO A 54 24.87 -26.05 -9.53
CA PRO A 54 24.33 -24.74 -9.22
C PRO A 54 23.15 -24.92 -8.28
N SER A 55 23.36 -24.60 -7.01
CA SER A 55 22.32 -24.50 -5.99
C SER A 55 21.51 -23.24 -6.29
N VAL A 56 20.63 -23.29 -7.28
CA VAL A 56 19.59 -22.27 -7.46
C VAL A 56 18.59 -22.49 -6.33
N LEU A 57 18.87 -21.89 -5.17
CA LEU A 57 17.86 -21.69 -4.15
C LEU A 57 16.63 -21.08 -4.82
N PRO A 58 15.42 -21.66 -4.67
CA PRO A 58 14.20 -21.05 -5.17
C PRO A 58 14.13 -19.63 -4.60
N THR A 59 14.19 -18.63 -5.48
CA THR A 59 13.96 -17.24 -5.06
C THR A 59 12.63 -17.18 -4.32
N PRO A 60 12.58 -16.60 -3.10
CA PRO A 60 11.33 -16.45 -2.38
C PRO A 60 10.32 -15.71 -3.26
N PRO A 61 9.03 -16.08 -3.21
CA PRO A 61 8.01 -15.50 -4.06
C PRO A 61 8.08 -13.97 -3.97
N LYS A 62 8.39 -13.35 -5.12
CA LYS A 62 8.51 -11.90 -5.27
C LYS A 62 7.18 -11.29 -4.81
N ASN A 63 7.25 -10.25 -3.99
CA ASN A 63 6.06 -9.53 -3.51
C ASN A 63 5.24 -9.09 -4.73
N LEU A 64 4.06 -9.69 -4.95
CA LEU A 64 3.26 -9.50 -6.17
C LEU A 64 2.42 -8.21 -6.15
N ALA A 65 2.44 -7.48 -5.03
CA ALA A 65 1.84 -6.15 -4.94
C ALA A 65 2.80 -5.09 -5.49
N THR A 66 2.42 -4.46 -6.59
CA THR A 66 3.16 -3.32 -7.15
C THR A 66 2.78 -2.06 -6.38
N ARG A 67 3.76 -1.40 -5.79
CA ARG A 67 3.55 -0.16 -5.03
C ARG A 67 4.02 1.04 -5.86
N HIS A 68 3.09 1.93 -6.19
CA HIS A 68 3.33 3.08 -7.07
C HIS A 68 3.62 4.34 -6.26
N GLU A 69 4.90 4.73 -6.16
CA GLU A 69 5.28 6.00 -5.54
C GLU A 69 4.79 7.19 -6.36
N HIS A 70 4.24 8.20 -5.71
CA HIS A 70 3.80 9.42 -6.40
C HIS A 70 4.94 10.42 -6.64
N LEU A 71 6.07 10.29 -5.92
CA LEU A 71 7.26 11.17 -6.05
C LEU A 71 6.92 12.67 -6.10
N GLY A 72 6.00 13.12 -5.24
CA GLY A 72 5.51 14.51 -5.21
C GLY A 72 4.35 14.85 -6.16
N ASN A 73 4.12 14.10 -7.24
CA ASN A 73 3.03 14.35 -8.20
C ASN A 73 2.21 13.09 -8.54
N LYS A 74 1.04 12.97 -7.90
CA LYS A 74 0.11 11.84 -8.07
C LYS A 74 -0.53 11.78 -9.46
N LYS A 75 -0.73 12.92 -10.14
CA LYS A 75 -1.42 12.95 -11.44
C LYS A 75 -0.50 12.54 -12.58
N GLU A 76 0.79 12.81 -12.45
CA GLU A 76 1.78 12.50 -13.48
C GLU A 76 2.36 11.10 -13.31
N ASN A 77 2.73 10.75 -12.08
CA ASN A 77 3.57 9.56 -11.83
C ASN A 77 2.78 8.28 -11.58
N TRP A 78 1.47 8.38 -11.32
CA TRP A 78 0.64 7.20 -11.20
C TRP A 78 0.09 6.77 -12.55
N SER A 79 0.23 5.48 -12.84
CA SER A 79 -0.38 4.81 -13.97
C SER A 79 -0.66 3.36 -13.59
N LEU A 80 -1.70 2.79 -14.17
CA LEU A 80 -2.07 1.39 -13.99
C LEU A 80 -2.11 0.72 -15.35
N THR A 81 -1.47 -0.45 -15.46
CA THR A 81 -1.64 -1.33 -16.62
C THR A 81 -2.33 -2.61 -16.14
N PRO A 82 -3.64 -2.76 -16.36
CA PRO A 82 -4.36 -3.98 -16.03
C PRO A 82 -3.87 -5.12 -16.91
N SER A 83 -3.49 -6.23 -16.30
CA SER A 83 -2.88 -7.37 -16.99
C SER A 83 -3.47 -8.71 -16.57
N ARG A 84 -4.38 -8.72 -15.60
CA ARG A 84 -4.96 -9.93 -15.00
C ARG A 84 -6.48 -9.84 -14.90
N GLU A 85 -7.10 -11.01 -14.73
CA GLU A 85 -8.54 -11.19 -14.62
C GLU A 85 -9.11 -10.53 -13.35
N ILE A 86 -8.39 -10.65 -12.23
CA ILE A 86 -8.77 -10.10 -10.93
C ILE A 86 -7.80 -8.99 -10.58
N LEU A 87 -8.33 -7.80 -10.33
CA LEU A 87 -7.55 -6.61 -10.00
C LEU A 87 -7.91 -6.12 -8.60
N VAL A 88 -6.92 -6.05 -7.71
CA VAL A 88 -7.04 -5.41 -6.39
C VAL A 88 -6.26 -4.11 -6.43
N ILE A 89 -6.96 -2.98 -6.30
CA ILE A 89 -6.33 -1.66 -6.29
C ILE A 89 -6.75 -0.86 -5.08
N GLY A 90 -5.81 -0.12 -4.49
CA GLY A 90 -6.13 0.69 -3.32
C GLY A 90 -5.00 1.57 -2.84
N ASP A 91 -5.14 2.07 -1.62
CA ASP A 91 -4.15 2.92 -0.99
C ASP A 91 -2.95 2.14 -0.40
N SER A 92 -2.21 2.74 0.53
CA SER A 92 -1.01 2.17 1.14
C SER A 92 -1.25 0.87 1.90
N ASN A 93 -2.48 0.58 2.32
CA ASN A 93 -2.80 -0.67 3.00
C ASN A 93 -2.80 -1.88 2.06
N VAL A 94 -3.09 -1.68 0.77
CA VAL A 94 -3.02 -2.76 -0.24
C VAL A 94 -1.59 -3.28 -0.43
N ALA A 95 -0.57 -2.43 -0.29
CA ALA A 95 0.83 -2.86 -0.35
C ALA A 95 1.24 -3.78 0.82
N ARG A 96 0.39 -3.93 1.85
CA ARG A 96 0.66 -4.75 3.03
C ARG A 96 0.07 -6.14 2.94
N LEU A 97 -0.73 -6.42 1.90
CA LEU A 97 -1.29 -7.75 1.67
C LEU A 97 -0.15 -8.79 1.63
N PRO A 98 -0.41 -10.01 2.11
CA PRO A 98 0.59 -11.08 2.00
C PRO A 98 0.87 -11.40 0.52
N PRO A 99 1.97 -12.11 0.21
CA PRO A 99 2.15 -12.67 -1.11
C PRO A 99 0.94 -13.51 -1.54
N ILE A 100 0.40 -13.22 -2.73
CA ILE A 100 -0.79 -13.88 -3.28
C ILE A 100 -0.36 -14.83 -4.39
N ASN A 101 -0.37 -16.14 -4.12
CA ASN A 101 -0.02 -17.17 -5.10
C ASN A 101 -1.20 -17.55 -6.01
N ASP A 102 -1.79 -16.56 -6.67
CA ASP A 102 -2.83 -16.76 -7.70
C ASP A 102 -2.49 -15.91 -8.93
N THR A 103 -2.18 -16.58 -10.05
CA THR A 103 -1.73 -15.94 -11.28
C THR A 103 -2.81 -15.10 -11.96
N ARG A 104 -4.07 -15.19 -11.51
CA ARG A 104 -5.18 -14.37 -11.99
C ARG A 104 -5.30 -13.06 -11.22
N VAL A 105 -4.60 -12.90 -10.09
CA VAL A 105 -4.68 -11.73 -9.23
C VAL A 105 -3.53 -10.77 -9.52
N GLN A 106 -3.88 -9.53 -9.81
CA GLN A 106 -2.98 -8.37 -9.84
C GLN A 106 -3.29 -7.50 -8.63
N VAL A 107 -2.24 -6.99 -7.97
CA VAL A 107 -2.37 -6.09 -6.82
C VAL A 107 -1.54 -4.84 -7.07
N ASP A 108 -2.18 -3.67 -7.04
CA ASP A 108 -1.50 -2.39 -7.18
C ASP A 108 -1.91 -1.41 -6.07
N SER A 109 -0.91 -0.83 -5.42
CA SER A 109 -1.09 0.12 -4.31
C SER A 109 -0.64 1.52 -4.71
N TYR A 110 -1.47 2.50 -4.38
CA TYR A 110 -1.27 3.93 -4.62
C TYR A 110 -1.32 4.69 -3.28
N PRO A 111 -0.20 4.74 -2.54
CA PRO A 111 -0.14 5.33 -1.21
C PRO A 111 -0.73 6.74 -1.11
N GLY A 112 -1.58 6.94 -0.11
CA GLY A 112 -2.23 8.22 0.13
C GLY A 112 -3.30 8.60 -0.89
N ALA A 113 -3.67 7.72 -1.84
CA ALA A 113 -4.78 7.95 -2.75
C ALA A 113 -6.10 8.07 -1.98
N ASN A 114 -6.87 9.11 -2.30
CA ASN A 114 -8.26 9.28 -1.89
C ASN A 114 -9.21 8.93 -3.07
N LEU A 115 -10.52 8.95 -2.85
CA LEU A 115 -11.52 8.55 -3.86
C LEU A 115 -11.36 9.31 -5.19
N ILE A 116 -11.18 10.63 -5.15
CA ILE A 116 -11.02 11.47 -6.36
C ILE A 116 -9.73 11.16 -7.11
N GLN A 117 -8.64 10.94 -6.37
CA GLN A 117 -7.36 10.59 -6.97
C GLN A 117 -7.41 9.22 -7.63
N ALA A 118 -8.08 8.25 -7.01
CA ALA A 118 -8.34 6.94 -7.59
C ALA A 118 -9.19 7.05 -8.86
N ALA A 119 -10.27 7.85 -8.83
CA ALA A 119 -11.10 8.09 -10.01
C ALA A 119 -10.29 8.68 -11.17
N HIS A 120 -9.44 9.68 -10.88
CA HIS A 120 -8.55 10.27 -11.88
C HIS A 120 -7.55 9.27 -12.46
N LEU A 121 -6.88 8.47 -11.62
CA LEU A 121 -5.97 7.41 -12.05
C LEU A 121 -6.66 6.42 -12.99
N ILE A 122 -7.84 5.93 -12.61
CA ILE A 122 -8.61 4.97 -13.40
C ILE A 122 -9.02 5.60 -14.73
N LYS A 123 -9.60 6.81 -14.71
CA LYS A 123 -10.14 7.45 -15.91
C LYS A 123 -9.06 7.89 -16.91
N HIS A 124 -7.92 8.37 -16.44
CA HIS A 124 -6.97 9.10 -17.28
C HIS A 124 -5.59 8.44 -17.38
N LYS A 125 -5.29 7.48 -16.52
CA LYS A 125 -3.96 6.87 -16.39
C LYS A 125 -4.00 5.35 -16.42
N THR A 126 -5.13 4.80 -16.89
CA THR A 126 -5.36 3.37 -17.05
C THR A 126 -5.98 3.15 -18.43
N PRO A 127 -5.43 2.26 -19.27
CA PRO A 127 -6.09 1.88 -20.50
C PRO A 127 -7.35 1.06 -20.18
N THR A 128 -8.37 1.17 -21.03
CA THR A 128 -9.56 0.31 -20.94
C THR A 128 -9.14 -1.16 -21.04
N SER A 129 -9.69 -2.00 -20.15
CA SER A 129 -9.43 -3.44 -20.13
C SER A 129 -10.74 -4.21 -20.17
N THR A 130 -10.93 -5.01 -21.22
CA THR A 130 -12.06 -5.94 -21.36
C THR A 130 -11.79 -7.29 -20.72
N ASP A 131 -10.53 -7.56 -20.36
CA ASP A 131 -10.06 -8.87 -19.87
C ASP A 131 -10.14 -8.97 -18.35
N THR A 132 -10.09 -7.84 -17.66
CA THR A 132 -10.34 -7.78 -16.22
C THR A 132 -11.82 -8.03 -15.93
N LYS A 133 -12.13 -9.06 -15.16
CA LYS A 133 -13.50 -9.54 -14.85
C LYS A 133 -13.92 -9.23 -13.41
N THR A 134 -12.98 -8.98 -12.52
CA THR A 134 -13.26 -8.61 -11.13
C THR A 134 -12.34 -7.48 -10.70
N VAL A 135 -12.91 -6.41 -10.14
CA VAL A 135 -12.14 -5.28 -9.60
C VAL A 135 -12.55 -5.02 -8.15
N LEU A 136 -11.58 -5.08 -7.24
CA LEU A 136 -11.74 -4.71 -5.84
C LEU A 136 -11.11 -3.32 -5.60
N LEU A 137 -11.95 -2.32 -5.29
CA LEU A 137 -11.57 -0.91 -5.11
C LEU A 137 -11.38 -0.56 -3.63
N CYS A 138 -10.16 -0.69 -3.11
CA CYS A 138 -9.79 -0.47 -1.72
C CYS A 138 -9.32 0.97 -1.44
N PHE A 139 -10.21 1.95 -1.62
CA PHE A 139 -9.94 3.37 -1.34
C PHE A 139 -10.93 3.94 -0.31
N GLY A 140 -10.61 5.13 0.22
CA GLY A 140 -11.52 5.91 1.07
C GLY A 140 -11.00 6.21 2.48
N LEU A 141 -10.02 5.46 3.00
CA LEU A 141 -9.42 5.78 4.31
C LEU A 141 -8.67 7.13 4.29
N ASN A 142 -8.16 7.55 3.14
CA ASN A 142 -7.57 8.89 2.98
C ASN A 142 -8.59 10.02 2.83
N ASP A 143 -9.89 9.69 2.79
CA ASP A 143 -10.99 10.65 2.85
C ASP A 143 -11.51 10.87 4.27
N ARG A 144 -10.91 10.21 5.28
CA ARG A 144 -11.35 10.19 6.68
C ARG A 144 -11.57 11.56 7.37
N ASN A 145 -10.93 12.61 6.86
CA ASN A 145 -11.08 13.97 7.40
C ASN A 145 -12.21 14.76 6.73
N LYS A 146 -12.83 14.24 5.67
CA LYS A 146 -13.98 14.85 5.01
C LYS A 146 -15.26 14.50 5.78
N ASP A 147 -16.01 15.51 6.17
CA ASP A 147 -17.28 15.38 6.90
C ASP A 147 -18.51 15.67 6.04
N ASN A 148 -18.33 16.23 4.84
CA ASN A 148 -19.41 16.42 3.88
C ASN A 148 -19.74 15.08 3.18
N THR A 149 -20.79 14.42 3.67
CA THR A 149 -21.30 13.14 3.16
C THR A 149 -21.73 13.21 1.69
N SER A 150 -22.29 14.34 1.22
CA SER A 150 -22.69 14.50 -0.18
C SER A 150 -21.47 14.43 -1.11
N ILE A 151 -20.41 15.18 -0.77
CA ILE A 151 -19.16 15.16 -1.52
C ILE A 151 -18.52 13.76 -1.49
N LEU A 152 -18.58 13.06 -0.37
CA LEU A 152 -18.08 11.67 -0.30
C LEU A 152 -18.85 10.73 -1.22
N ASN A 153 -20.19 10.85 -1.26
CA ASN A 153 -21.04 10.09 -2.17
C ASN A 153 -20.71 10.40 -3.64
N ASP A 154 -20.59 11.68 -3.99
CA ASP A 154 -20.25 12.10 -5.36
C ASP A 154 -18.87 11.58 -5.79
N ASN A 155 -17.88 11.67 -4.91
CA ASN A 155 -16.53 11.14 -5.18
C ASN A 155 -16.53 9.62 -5.40
N LEU A 156 -17.32 8.89 -4.60
CA LEU A 156 -17.45 7.43 -4.72
C LEU A 156 -18.17 7.04 -6.01
N ASN A 157 -19.23 7.77 -6.38
CA ASN A 157 -19.93 7.57 -7.65
C ASN A 157 -19.02 7.90 -8.85
N GLN A 158 -18.19 8.93 -8.75
CA GLN A 158 -17.20 9.25 -9.79
C GLN A 158 -16.14 8.14 -9.93
N LEU A 159 -15.67 7.59 -8.82
CA LEU A 159 -14.75 6.44 -8.82
C LEU A 159 -15.41 5.24 -9.52
N LEU A 160 -16.63 4.89 -9.13
CA LEU A 160 -17.38 3.78 -9.73
C LEU A 160 -17.67 3.98 -11.21
N SER A 161 -18.09 5.18 -11.63
CA SER A 161 -18.33 5.49 -13.03
C SER A 161 -17.05 5.34 -13.84
N SER A 162 -15.94 5.92 -13.37
CA SER A 162 -14.64 5.81 -14.03
C SER A 162 -14.20 4.35 -14.16
N ALA A 163 -14.42 3.55 -13.11
CA ALA A 163 -14.11 2.13 -13.11
C ALA A 163 -14.96 1.34 -14.10
N ARG A 164 -16.27 1.61 -14.18
CA ARG A 164 -17.18 0.97 -15.16
C ARG A 164 -16.80 1.29 -16.60
N ASP A 165 -16.44 2.54 -16.89
CA ASP A 165 -16.01 2.94 -18.24
C ASP A 165 -14.67 2.28 -18.62
N THR A 166 -13.77 2.10 -17.65
CA THR A 166 -12.42 1.53 -17.87
C THR A 166 -12.44 0.00 -17.91
N PHE A 167 -13.33 -0.64 -17.16
CA PHE A 167 -13.45 -2.09 -17.02
C PHE A 167 -14.87 -2.56 -17.34
N PRO A 168 -15.33 -2.44 -18.60
CA PRO A 168 -16.75 -2.60 -18.96
C PRO A 168 -17.32 -4.00 -18.69
N ASN A 169 -16.46 -5.03 -18.63
CA ASN A 169 -16.86 -6.42 -18.39
C ASN A 169 -16.64 -6.88 -16.95
N ALA A 170 -16.22 -5.99 -16.05
CA ALA A 170 -15.88 -6.34 -14.69
C ALA A 170 -17.07 -6.27 -13.73
N THR A 171 -17.09 -7.18 -12.76
CA THR A 171 -17.85 -7.02 -11.52
C THR A 171 -17.02 -6.23 -10.51
N PHE A 172 -17.64 -5.26 -9.85
CA PHE A 172 -16.97 -4.37 -8.90
C PHE A 172 -17.31 -4.74 -7.47
N HIS A 173 -16.29 -4.71 -6.63
CA HIS A 173 -16.40 -4.89 -5.19
C HIS A 173 -15.74 -3.72 -4.48
N ILE A 174 -16.37 -3.25 -3.42
CA ILE A 174 -15.83 -2.18 -2.57
C ILE A 174 -15.91 -2.66 -1.12
N PRO A 175 -14.77 -2.85 -0.44
CA PRO A 175 -14.80 -3.21 0.96
C PRO A 175 -15.17 -2.00 1.82
N SER A 176 -16.04 -2.22 2.80
CA SER A 176 -16.22 -1.28 3.90
C SER A 176 -14.87 -1.07 4.60
N ILE A 177 -14.59 0.17 4.98
CA ILE A 177 -13.32 0.56 5.55
C ILE A 177 -13.25 0.06 6.99
N ASN A 178 -12.29 -0.83 7.25
CA ASN A 178 -11.85 -1.12 8.61
C ASN A 178 -10.99 0.02 9.16
N PHE A 179 -11.20 0.39 10.42
CA PHE A 179 -10.53 1.50 11.08
C PHE A 179 -10.36 1.24 12.57
N SER A 180 -9.33 1.83 13.17
CA SER A 180 -9.07 1.72 14.60
C SER A 180 -10.09 2.53 15.40
N VAL A 181 -10.66 1.93 16.45
CA VAL A 181 -11.57 2.61 17.38
C VAL A 181 -10.88 3.69 18.21
N ARG A 182 -9.54 3.70 18.21
CA ARG A 182 -8.71 4.70 18.90
C ARG A 182 -8.52 5.98 18.08
N LEU A 183 -9.03 6.05 16.85
CA LEU A 183 -9.00 7.28 16.06
C LEU A 183 -9.88 8.36 16.70
N PRO A 184 -9.63 9.66 16.42
CA PRO A 184 -10.48 10.74 16.91
C PRO A 184 -11.95 10.53 16.53
N LEU A 185 -12.89 10.86 17.43
CA LEU A 185 -14.33 10.62 17.23
C LEU A 185 -14.87 11.20 15.92
N ARG A 186 -14.39 12.38 15.50
CA ARG A 186 -14.74 12.99 14.22
C ARG A 186 -14.34 12.10 13.03
N VAL A 187 -13.13 11.55 13.06
CA VAL A 187 -12.61 10.64 12.04
C VAL A 187 -13.43 9.35 12.00
N VAL A 188 -13.72 8.76 13.17
CA VAL A 188 -14.56 7.56 13.29
C VAL A 188 -15.95 7.81 12.70
N ARG A 189 -16.59 8.95 13.02
CA ARG A 189 -17.90 9.33 12.48
C ARG A 189 -17.87 9.46 10.96
N ASN A 190 -16.86 10.13 10.42
CA ASN A 190 -16.72 10.33 8.98
C ASN A 190 -16.55 9.01 8.23
N ILE A 191 -15.67 8.12 8.70
CA ILE A 191 -15.49 6.80 8.09
C ILE A 191 -16.76 5.96 8.22
N THR A 192 -17.47 6.05 9.36
CA THR A 192 -18.74 5.36 9.56
C THR A 192 -19.80 5.83 8.55
N ASN A 193 -19.89 7.13 8.29
CA ASN A 193 -20.80 7.67 7.28
C ASN A 193 -20.41 7.21 5.88
N LEU A 194 -19.11 7.17 5.55
CA LEU A 194 -18.65 6.64 4.27
C LEU A 194 -18.98 5.15 4.11
N ASN A 195 -18.81 4.34 5.16
CA ASN A 195 -19.19 2.93 5.14
C ASN A 195 -20.69 2.73 4.91
N LYS A 196 -21.55 3.57 5.50
CA LYS A 196 -23.00 3.53 5.22
C LYS A 196 -23.32 3.76 3.74
N ILE A 197 -22.57 4.63 3.05
CA ILE A 197 -22.71 4.82 1.60
C ILE A 197 -22.22 3.57 0.86
N ILE A 198 -21.05 3.03 1.24
CA ILE A 198 -20.48 1.82 0.62
C ILE A 198 -21.43 0.62 0.74
N GLU A 199 -22.10 0.46 1.88
CA GLU A 199 -23.05 -0.62 2.15
C GLU A 199 -24.29 -0.58 1.24
N GLN A 200 -24.60 0.57 0.62
CA GLN A 200 -25.67 0.66 -0.39
C GLN A 200 -25.24 0.14 -1.77
N ILE A 201 -23.95 -0.12 -1.98
CA ILE A 201 -23.42 -0.52 -3.29
C ILE A 201 -23.56 -2.04 -3.45
N PRO A 202 -24.16 -2.52 -4.55
CA PRO A 202 -24.18 -3.95 -4.86
C PRO A 202 -22.77 -4.52 -4.94
N GLY A 203 -22.53 -5.67 -4.30
CA GLY A 203 -21.21 -6.30 -4.27
C GLY A 203 -20.23 -5.71 -3.26
N HIS A 204 -20.67 -4.83 -2.35
CA HIS A 204 -19.82 -4.40 -1.23
C HIS A 204 -19.35 -5.58 -0.39
N VAL A 205 -18.14 -5.46 0.16
CA VAL A 205 -17.57 -6.46 1.08
C VAL A 205 -17.64 -5.89 2.48
N THR A 206 -18.24 -6.63 3.42
CA THR A 206 -18.41 -6.17 4.80
C THR A 206 -17.06 -5.99 5.50
N LYS A 207 -17.05 -5.28 6.64
CA LYS A 207 -15.84 -5.11 7.45
C LYS A 207 -15.32 -6.45 7.97
N LEU A 208 -14.01 -6.58 8.07
CA LEU A 208 -13.39 -7.62 8.89
C LEU A 208 -13.82 -7.44 10.36
N GLY A 209 -14.04 -8.55 11.07
CA GLY A 209 -14.43 -8.53 12.49
C GLY A 209 -13.46 -7.72 13.36
N GLY A 210 -13.98 -7.03 14.37
CA GLY A 210 -13.18 -6.13 15.22
C GLY A 210 -12.03 -6.82 15.95
N SER A 211 -12.22 -8.07 16.39
CA SER A 211 -11.18 -8.90 17.02
C SER A 211 -10.04 -9.28 16.08
N ASP A 212 -10.28 -9.22 14.78
CA ASP A 212 -9.33 -9.59 13.73
C ASP A 212 -8.61 -8.39 13.12
N PHE A 213 -9.06 -7.18 13.47
CA PHE A 213 -8.56 -5.94 12.92
C PHE A 213 -7.68 -5.18 13.91
N THR A 214 -6.41 -5.00 13.54
CA THR A 214 -5.42 -4.24 14.29
C THR A 214 -4.61 -3.37 13.34
N THR A 215 -4.09 -2.28 13.88
CA THR A 215 -3.24 -1.32 13.16
C THR A 215 -1.92 -1.18 13.90
N GLY A 216 -0.90 -0.66 13.22
CA GLY A 216 0.31 -0.19 13.87
C GLY A 216 0.05 1.04 14.75
N ASP A 217 1.13 1.61 15.27
CA ASP A 217 1.06 2.72 16.24
C ASP A 217 0.39 3.99 15.68
N ASP A 218 0.45 4.17 14.36
CA ASP A 218 -0.20 5.30 13.68
C ASP A 218 -1.73 5.17 13.54
N LEU A 219 -2.31 4.04 13.96
CA LEU A 219 -3.75 3.74 13.95
C LEU A 219 -4.39 3.70 12.54
N ILE A 220 -3.58 3.75 11.48
CA ILE A 220 -4.02 3.84 10.09
C ILE A 220 -3.56 2.60 9.30
N HIS A 221 -2.29 2.22 9.46
CA HIS A 221 -1.70 1.17 8.67
C HIS A 221 -1.93 -0.19 9.30
N TRP A 222 -2.32 -1.18 8.49
CA TRP A 222 -2.55 -2.54 8.96
C TRP A 222 -1.28 -3.19 9.48
N THR A 223 -1.43 -4.02 10.51
CA THR A 223 -0.39 -4.99 10.86
C THR A 223 -0.31 -6.09 9.78
N PRO A 224 0.82 -6.81 9.65
CA PRO A 224 0.92 -7.93 8.72
C PRO A 224 -0.15 -9.02 8.95
N ASN A 225 -0.50 -9.27 10.22
CA ASN A 225 -1.55 -10.22 10.57
C ASN A 225 -2.93 -9.76 10.08
N THR A 226 -3.26 -8.48 10.30
CA THR A 226 -4.51 -7.91 9.80
C THR A 226 -4.55 -7.91 8.28
N ALA A 227 -3.47 -7.55 7.58
CA ALA A 227 -3.45 -7.60 6.13
C ALA A 227 -3.71 -9.01 5.55
N ARG A 228 -3.18 -10.05 6.22
CA ARG A 228 -3.51 -11.45 5.88
C ARG A 228 -4.99 -11.76 6.07
N LYS A 229 -5.56 -11.40 7.23
CA LYS A 229 -6.98 -11.62 7.52
C LYS A 229 -7.91 -10.83 6.60
N MET A 230 -7.52 -9.61 6.21
CA MET A 230 -8.24 -8.81 5.21
C MET A 230 -8.26 -9.52 3.86
N TRP A 231 -7.12 -10.06 3.40
CA TRP A 231 -7.08 -10.84 2.15
C TRP A 231 -7.96 -12.10 2.22
N ASP A 232 -7.86 -12.87 3.31
CA ASP A 232 -8.65 -14.09 3.49
C ASP A 232 -10.16 -13.81 3.56
N HIS A 233 -10.54 -12.69 4.18
CA HIS A 233 -11.92 -12.21 4.20
C HIS A 233 -12.40 -11.83 2.80
N TRP A 234 -11.65 -10.96 2.10
CA TRP A 234 -12.02 -10.51 0.77
C TRP A 234 -12.07 -11.64 -0.25
N ARG A 235 -11.05 -12.50 -0.30
CA ARG A 235 -11.01 -13.63 -1.26
C ARG A 235 -12.21 -14.56 -1.07
N SER A 236 -12.68 -14.73 0.17
CA SER A 236 -13.89 -15.52 0.46
C SER A 236 -15.13 -14.83 -0.09
N SER A 237 -15.28 -13.52 0.14
CA SER A 237 -16.39 -12.73 -0.40
C SER A 237 -16.40 -12.65 -1.93
N LEU A 238 -15.24 -12.72 -2.57
CA LEU A 238 -15.08 -12.77 -4.03
C LEU A 238 -15.33 -14.17 -4.62
N GLY A 239 -15.64 -15.20 -3.79
CA GLY A 239 -15.84 -16.57 -4.26
C GLY A 239 -14.56 -17.30 -4.67
N LEU A 240 -13.37 -16.80 -4.29
CA LEU A 240 -12.08 -17.38 -4.64
C LEU A 240 -11.63 -18.52 -3.71
N GLY A 241 -12.42 -18.83 -2.67
CA GLY A 241 -12.09 -19.81 -1.62
C GLY A 241 -12.06 -21.29 -2.05
N GLY A 242 -12.47 -21.62 -3.29
CA GLY A 242 -12.56 -23.00 -3.79
C GLY A 242 -11.26 -23.61 -4.34
N LEU A 243 -10.21 -22.82 -4.57
CA LEU A 243 -8.95 -23.33 -5.10
C LEU A 243 -8.03 -23.83 -3.98
N ARG A 244 -8.37 -24.99 -3.42
CA ARG A 244 -7.37 -25.77 -2.67
C ARG A 244 -6.25 -26.17 -3.62
N HIS A 245 -5.02 -25.82 -3.28
CA HIS A 245 -3.83 -26.37 -3.93
C HIS A 245 -3.98 -27.90 -4.00
N LYS A 246 -4.06 -28.43 -5.23
CA LYS A 246 -3.66 -29.83 -5.46
C LYS A 246 -2.16 -29.83 -5.21
N ASN A 247 -1.75 -30.31 -4.04
CA ASN A 247 -0.36 -30.68 -3.82
C ASN A 247 -0.04 -31.75 -4.87
N ILE A 248 0.90 -31.43 -5.77
CA ILE A 248 1.66 -32.42 -6.53
C ILE A 248 2.80 -32.84 -5.63
#